data_AF-A0A536ZR24-F1
#
_entry.id   AF-A0A536ZR24-F1
#
_cell.length_a   1.000
_cell.length_b   1.000
_cell.length_c   1.000
_cell.angle_alpha   90.00
_cell.angle_beta   90.00
_cell.angle_gamma   90.00
#
_symmetry.space_group_name_H-M   'P 1'
#
loop_
_entity.id
_entity.type
_entity.pdbx_description
1 polymer ?
#
loop_
_entity_poly.entity_id
_entity_poly.type
_entity_poly.pdbx_seq_one_letter_code
_entity_poly.pdbx_strand_id
1 'polypeptide(L)'
;MVLVMFACTCCLPVAQAVERLGDAENASELEQRAISVAAVQRGLLSLAEAASDEESFNLYRTYDESMGTWLQVEFLRTLLDLSMAATSAVDELKSRIDLRDHARFALWELDQTISHLDENVGGTAQAEHLRLIQVLRSLLMGTRSTVDRLSTAQSEPGP
;
A
#
# COMPACT_ATOMS: atom_id res chain seq x y z
N MET A 1 38.64 31.84 0.20
CA MET A 1 37.34 31.60 0.86
C MET A 1 36.93 30.16 0.59
N VAL A 2 37.25 29.24 1.50
CA VAL A 2 36.86 27.82 1.44
C VAL A 2 36.10 27.56 2.73
N LEU A 3 34.81 27.91 2.75
CA LEU A 3 33.98 27.83 3.95
C LEU A 3 32.49 27.76 3.57
N VAL A 4 32.15 26.85 2.65
CA VAL A 4 30.73 26.54 2.32
C VAL A 4 30.48 25.02 2.16
N MET A 5 31.50 24.18 1.92
CA MET A 5 31.27 22.74 1.67
C MET A 5 31.05 21.86 2.93
N PHE A 6 31.18 22.38 4.15
CA PHE A 6 31.10 21.55 5.37
C PHE A 6 29.73 21.49 6.05
N ALA A 7 28.74 22.24 5.58
CA ALA A 7 27.41 22.26 6.19
C ALA A 7 26.49 21.12 5.71
N CYS A 8 26.72 20.56 4.52
CA CYS A 8 25.81 19.58 3.92
C CYS A 8 25.92 18.15 4.50
N THR A 9 27.02 17.80 5.17
CA THR A 9 27.22 16.44 5.69
C THR A 9 26.59 16.20 7.06
N CYS A 10 26.27 17.25 7.82
CA CYS A 10 25.64 17.10 9.14
C CYS A 10 24.13 16.84 9.07
N CYS A 11 23.47 17.21 7.97
CA CYS A 11 22.02 17.03 7.80
C CYS A 11 21.65 15.66 7.22
N LEU A 12 22.54 15.04 6.43
CA LEU A 12 22.33 13.72 5.82
C LEU A 12 22.04 12.60 6.84
N PRO A 13 22.77 12.48 7.98
CA PRO A 13 22.52 11.42 8.94
C PRO A 13 21.16 11.55 9.64
N VAL A 14 20.69 12.79 9.85
CA VAL A 14 19.42 13.06 10.52
C VAL A 14 18.25 12.79 9.57
N ALA A 15 18.34 13.25 8.32
CA ALA A 15 17.33 12.93 7.30
C ALA A 15 17.22 11.42 7.07
N GLN A 16 18.36 10.73 6.94
CA GLN A 16 18.40 9.28 6.76
C GLN A 16 17.90 8.51 8.00
N ALA A 17 18.11 9.02 9.22
CA ALA A 17 17.57 8.40 10.44
C ALA A 17 16.05 8.57 10.57
N VAL A 18 15.51 9.73 10.16
CA VAL A 18 14.06 9.99 10.15
C VAL A 18 13.36 9.16 9.07
N GLU A 19 13.94 9.06 7.87
CA GLU A 19 13.44 8.18 6.80
C GLU A 19 13.35 6.73 7.29
N ARG A 20 14.42 6.21 7.92
CA ARG A 20 14.44 4.84 8.46
C ARG A 20 13.41 4.57 9.56
N LEU A 21 13.11 5.55 10.41
CA LEU A 21 12.06 5.40 11.42
C LEU A 21 10.68 5.31 10.75
N GLY A 22 10.41 6.22 9.80
CA GLY A 22 9.16 6.21 9.04
C GLY A 22 8.97 4.94 8.21
N ASP A 23 10.05 4.35 7.71
CA ASP A 23 9.99 3.09 6.96
C ASP A 23 9.55 1.90 7.82
N ALA A 24 10.11 1.77 9.03
CA ALA A 24 9.72 0.69 9.94
C ALA A 24 8.25 0.81 10.34
N GLU A 25 7.76 2.04 10.56
CA GLU A 25 6.34 2.30 10.82
C GLU A 25 5.48 1.94 9.60
N ASN A 26 5.85 2.38 8.41
CA ASN A 26 5.14 2.05 7.17
C ASN A 26 5.11 0.53 6.93
N ALA A 27 6.21 -0.18 7.13
CA ALA A 27 6.29 -1.63 6.98
C ALA A 27 5.36 -2.35 7.97
N SER A 28 5.37 -1.94 9.24
CA SER A 28 4.48 -2.50 10.27
C SER A 28 3.00 -2.25 9.98
N GLU A 29 2.65 -1.05 9.50
CA GLU A 29 1.28 -0.73 9.08
C GLU A 29 0.81 -1.61 7.91
N LEU A 30 1.66 -1.80 6.89
CA LEU A 30 1.35 -2.65 5.75
C LEU A 30 1.18 -4.12 6.17
N GLU A 31 2.01 -4.61 7.08
CA GLU A 31 1.90 -5.96 7.65
C GLU A 31 0.57 -6.17 8.38
N GLN A 32 0.21 -5.24 9.27
CA GLN A 32 -1.03 -5.36 10.03
C GLN A 32 -2.26 -5.33 9.11
N ARG A 33 -2.21 -4.53 8.04
CA ARG A 33 -3.28 -4.49 7.04
C ARG A 33 -3.35 -5.76 6.21
N ALA A 34 -2.23 -6.42 5.92
CA ALA A 34 -2.20 -7.71 5.22
C ALA A 34 -3.04 -8.76 5.95
N ILE A 35 -2.84 -8.86 7.27
CA ILE A 35 -3.59 -9.81 8.11
C ILE A 35 -5.10 -9.52 8.05
N SER A 36 -5.45 -8.24 8.10
CA SER A 36 -6.85 -7.79 8.10
C SER A 36 -7.53 -8.02 6.74
N VAL A 37 -6.85 -7.67 5.64
CA VAL A 37 -7.35 -7.86 4.28
C VAL A 37 -7.51 -9.34 3.96
N ALA A 38 -6.54 -10.19 4.33
CA ALA A 38 -6.64 -11.64 4.14
C ALA A 38 -7.83 -12.27 4.88
N ALA A 39 -8.23 -11.72 6.04
CA ALA A 39 -9.43 -12.17 6.73
C ALA A 39 -10.72 -11.79 5.97
N VAL A 40 -10.78 -10.58 5.42
CA VAL A 40 -11.93 -10.10 4.64
C VAL A 40 -12.06 -10.85 3.32
N GLN A 41 -10.94 -11.05 2.61
CA GLN A 41 -10.89 -11.81 1.35
C GLN A 41 -11.38 -13.24 1.52
N ARG A 42 -10.99 -13.92 2.60
CA ARG A 42 -11.54 -15.24 2.92
C ARG A 42 -13.05 -15.20 3.15
N GLY A 43 -13.55 -14.16 3.83
CA GLY A 43 -14.99 -13.96 4.00
C GLY A 43 -15.72 -13.76 2.68
N LEU A 44 -15.18 -12.94 1.78
CA LEU A 44 -15.74 -12.72 0.44
C LEU A 44 -15.78 -14.00 -0.38
N LEU A 45 -14.69 -14.76 -0.37
CA LEU A 45 -14.61 -16.05 -1.06
C LEU A 45 -15.64 -17.05 -0.51
N SER A 46 -15.76 -17.18 0.81
CA SER A 46 -16.75 -18.07 1.42
C SER A 46 -18.19 -17.66 1.12
N LEU A 47 -18.49 -16.36 1.02
CA LEU A 47 -19.80 -15.91 0.55
C LEU A 47 -20.00 -16.25 -0.93
N ALA A 48 -18.98 -16.06 -1.76
CA ALA A 48 -19.06 -16.37 -3.20
C ALA A 48 -19.36 -17.85 -3.43
N GLU A 49 -18.71 -18.74 -2.68
CA GLU A 49 -18.89 -20.20 -2.72
C GLU A 49 -20.30 -20.64 -2.27
N ALA A 50 -20.98 -19.85 -1.44
CA ALA A 50 -22.30 -20.15 -0.89
C ALA A 50 -23.46 -19.46 -1.64
N ALA A 51 -23.17 -18.52 -2.53
CA ALA A 51 -24.17 -17.69 -3.21
C ALA A 51 -24.75 -18.37 -4.47
N SER A 52 -25.85 -17.81 -4.97
CA SER A 52 -26.42 -18.18 -6.28
C SER A 52 -25.53 -17.68 -7.44
N ASP A 53 -25.68 -18.23 -8.65
CA ASP A 53 -24.75 -17.99 -9.77
C ASP A 53 -24.48 -16.49 -10.06
N GLU A 54 -25.50 -15.63 -10.08
CA GLU A 54 -25.32 -14.20 -10.38
C GLU A 54 -24.68 -13.41 -9.21
N GLU A 55 -25.03 -13.74 -7.97
CA GLU A 55 -24.45 -13.13 -6.77
C GLU A 55 -23.00 -13.60 -6.54
N SER A 56 -22.72 -14.87 -6.84
CA SER A 56 -21.39 -15.46 -6.72
C SER A 56 -20.40 -14.76 -7.65
N PHE A 57 -20.80 -14.42 -8.88
CA PHE A 57 -19.92 -13.73 -9.83
C PHE A 57 -19.40 -12.40 -9.27
N ASN A 58 -20.29 -11.57 -8.72
CA ASN A 58 -19.89 -10.27 -8.17
C ASN A 58 -18.99 -10.40 -6.93
N LEU A 59 -19.26 -11.41 -6.08
CA LEU A 59 -18.43 -11.71 -4.92
C LEU A 59 -17.03 -12.22 -5.33
N TYR A 60 -16.96 -13.13 -6.31
CA TYR A 60 -15.69 -13.62 -6.85
C TYR A 60 -14.87 -12.51 -7.50
N ARG A 61 -15.52 -11.66 -8.28
CA ARG A 61 -14.86 -10.52 -8.92
C ARG A 61 -14.30 -9.54 -7.89
N THR A 62 -15.08 -9.21 -6.85
CA THR A 62 -14.62 -8.36 -5.75
C THR A 62 -13.45 -9.00 -5.00
N TYR A 63 -13.51 -10.31 -4.76
CA TYR A 63 -12.40 -11.06 -4.16
C TYR A 63 -11.14 -10.99 -5.03
N ASP A 64 -11.24 -11.31 -6.32
CA ASP A 64 -10.11 -11.37 -7.26
C ASP A 64 -9.43 -10.02 -7.44
N GLU A 65 -10.21 -8.96 -7.69
CA GLU A 65 -9.69 -7.59 -7.81
C GLU A 65 -9.00 -7.14 -6.52
N SER A 66 -9.59 -7.43 -5.35
CA SER A 66 -8.97 -7.10 -4.07
C SER A 66 -7.65 -7.85 -3.84
N MET A 67 -7.55 -9.10 -4.31
CA MET A 67 -6.33 -9.90 -4.23
C MET A 67 -5.25 -9.31 -5.14
N GLY A 68 -5.61 -8.96 -6.38
CA GLY A 68 -4.74 -8.29 -7.33
C GLY A 68 -4.15 -6.99 -6.77
N THR A 69 -5.00 -6.12 -6.19
CA THR A 69 -4.54 -4.89 -5.53
C THR A 69 -3.61 -5.19 -4.35
N TRP A 70 -3.93 -6.21 -3.54
CA TRP A 70 -3.10 -6.55 -2.39
C TRP A 70 -1.71 -7.08 -2.77
N LEU A 71 -1.60 -7.82 -3.88
CA LEU A 71 -0.30 -8.25 -4.41
C LEU A 71 0.60 -7.07 -4.76
N GLN A 72 0.05 -5.98 -5.28
CA GLN A 72 0.83 -4.76 -5.54
C GLN A 72 1.35 -4.14 -4.22
N VAL A 73 0.53 -4.13 -3.18
CA VAL A 73 0.91 -3.63 -1.85
C VAL A 73 1.98 -4.50 -1.20
N GLU A 74 1.90 -5.82 -1.34
CA GLU A 74 2.93 -6.75 -0.86
C GLU A 74 4.28 -6.54 -1.58
N PHE A 75 4.24 -6.24 -2.88
CA PHE A 75 5.43 -5.90 -3.63
C PHE A 75 6.09 -4.61 -3.08
N LEU A 76 5.31 -3.60 -2.71
CA LEU A 76 5.84 -2.40 -2.05
C LEU A 76 6.53 -2.71 -0.74
N ARG A 77 5.94 -3.58 0.09
CA ARG A 77 6.56 -4.00 1.35
C ARG A 77 7.92 -4.65 1.09
N THR A 78 8.00 -5.52 0.08
CA THR A 78 9.26 -6.16 -0.31
C THR A 78 10.31 -5.14 -0.72
N LEU A 79 9.94 -4.13 -1.52
CA LEU A 79 10.85 -3.05 -1.91
C LEU A 79 11.28 -2.17 -0.73
N LEU A 80 10.37 -1.91 0.20
CA LEU A 80 10.65 -1.16 1.43
C LEU A 80 11.67 -1.92 2.30
N ASP A 81 11.45 -3.20 2.54
CA ASP A 81 12.37 -4.07 3.29
C ASP A 81 13.75 -4.13 2.62
N LEU A 82 13.80 -4.24 1.28
CA LEU A 82 15.05 -4.19 0.51
C LEU A 82 15.79 -2.85 0.68
N SER A 83 15.06 -1.74 0.66
CA SER A 83 15.66 -0.41 0.86
C SER A 83 16.23 -0.24 2.26
N MET A 84 15.55 -0.77 3.29
CA MET A 84 16.01 -0.73 4.68
C MET A 84 17.22 -1.64 4.92
N ALA A 85 17.29 -2.78 4.23
CA ALA A 85 18.38 -3.74 4.33
C ALA A 85 19.61 -3.40 3.47
N ALA A 86 19.54 -2.35 2.63
CA ALA A 86 20.63 -1.98 1.75
C ALA A 86 21.90 -1.60 2.53
N THR A 87 23.03 -2.21 2.14
CA THR A 87 24.33 -1.97 2.78
C THR A 87 25.15 -0.87 2.10
N SER A 88 24.68 -0.35 0.96
CA SER A 88 25.33 0.73 0.21
C SER A 88 24.32 1.83 -0.12
N ALA A 89 24.79 3.08 -0.15
CA ALA A 89 23.94 4.23 -0.48
C ALA A 89 23.41 4.18 -1.94
N VAL A 90 24.14 3.53 -2.85
CA VAL A 90 23.72 3.39 -4.25
C VAL A 90 22.58 2.38 -4.38
N ASP A 91 22.68 1.24 -3.68
CA ASP A 91 21.62 0.23 -3.67
C ASP A 91 20.38 0.74 -2.94
N GLU A 92 20.56 1.44 -1.82
CA GLU A 92 19.46 2.11 -1.11
C GLU A 92 18.73 3.08 -2.04
N LEU A 93 19.46 3.98 -2.70
CA LEU A 93 18.87 4.96 -3.63
C LEU A 93 18.10 4.27 -4.77
N LYS A 94 18.66 3.20 -5.35
CA LYS A 94 17.98 2.44 -6.41
C LYS A 94 16.67 1.82 -5.90
N SER A 95 16.71 1.11 -4.77
CA SER A 95 15.51 0.51 -4.17
C SER A 95 14.47 1.55 -3.81
N ARG A 96 14.86 2.76 -3.39
CA ARG A 96 13.93 3.86 -3.11
C ARG A 96 13.25 4.42 -4.36
N ILE A 97 13.98 4.54 -5.47
CA ILE A 97 13.41 4.95 -6.75
C ILE A 97 12.39 3.91 -7.21
N ASP A 98 12.77 2.62 -7.18
CA ASP A 98 11.88 1.52 -7.56
C ASP A 98 10.64 1.47 -6.66
N LEU A 99 10.81 1.65 -5.34
CA LEU A 99 9.73 1.73 -4.36
C LEU A 99 8.76 2.86 -4.67
N ARG A 100 9.28 4.07 -4.95
CA ARG A 100 8.44 5.24 -5.26
C ARG A 100 7.63 5.01 -6.54
N ASP A 101 8.26 4.50 -7.59
CA ASP A 101 7.62 4.33 -8.88
C ASP A 101 6.55 3.22 -8.80
N HIS A 102 6.82 2.13 -8.08
CA HIS A 102 5.79 1.12 -7.79
C HIS A 102 4.71 1.65 -6.85
N ALA A 103 5.04 2.49 -5.87
CA ALA A 103 4.05 3.08 -4.96
C ALA A 103 3.03 3.93 -5.72
N ARG A 104 3.47 4.67 -6.75
CA ARG A 104 2.55 5.42 -7.64
C ARG A 104 1.62 4.49 -8.41
N PHE A 105 2.14 3.37 -8.92
CA PHE A 105 1.31 2.38 -9.61
C PHE A 105 0.31 1.72 -8.66
N ALA A 106 0.76 1.26 -7.50
CA ALA A 106 -0.10 0.67 -6.48
C ALA A 106 -1.15 1.65 -5.94
N LEU A 107 -0.81 2.95 -5.86
CA LEU A 107 -1.77 3.99 -5.49
C LEU A 107 -2.89 4.11 -6.53
N TRP A 108 -2.55 4.05 -7.82
CA TRP A 108 -3.55 4.03 -8.89
C TRP A 108 -4.46 2.80 -8.80
N GLU A 109 -3.89 1.60 -8.61
CA GLU A 109 -4.65 0.35 -8.41
C GLU A 109 -5.59 0.43 -7.19
N LEU A 110 -5.09 0.94 -6.06
CA LEU A 110 -5.91 1.17 -4.87
C LEU A 110 -7.07 2.12 -5.16
N ASP A 111 -6.84 3.21 -5.89
CA ASP A 111 -7.87 4.19 -6.25
C ASP A 111 -8.93 3.58 -7.18
N GLN A 112 -8.54 2.73 -8.13
CA GLN A 112 -9.48 2.01 -8.99
C GLN A 112 -10.35 1.04 -8.17
N THR A 113 -9.72 0.22 -7.31
CA THR A 113 -10.45 -0.77 -6.51
C THR A 113 -11.37 -0.10 -5.49
N ILE A 114 -10.95 0.98 -4.84
CA ILE A 114 -11.80 1.75 -3.93
C ILE A 114 -13.02 2.32 -4.66
N SER A 115 -12.81 2.92 -5.84
CA SER A 115 -13.89 3.48 -6.66
C SER A 115 -14.89 2.40 -7.07
N HIS A 116 -14.40 1.25 -7.48
CA HIS A 116 -15.24 0.11 -7.83
C HIS A 116 -16.04 -0.43 -6.61
N LEU A 117 -15.43 -0.51 -5.43
CA LEU A 117 -16.17 -0.89 -4.21
C LEU A 117 -17.27 0.13 -3.88
N ASP A 118 -17.02 1.42 -4.09
CA ASP A 118 -18.03 2.48 -3.88
C ASP A 118 -19.25 2.32 -4.79
N GLU A 119 -19.05 1.88 -6.03
CA GLU A 119 -20.14 1.57 -6.96
C GLU A 119 -20.96 0.34 -6.50
N ASN A 120 -20.31 -0.69 -5.95
CA ASN A 120 -20.98 -1.92 -5.51
C ASN A 120 -21.81 -1.78 -4.22
N VAL A 121 -21.53 -0.76 -3.39
CA VAL A 121 -22.32 -0.48 -2.18
C VAL A 121 -23.78 -0.17 -2.51
N GLY A 122 -24.06 0.44 -3.66
CA GLY A 122 -25.42 0.78 -4.07
C GLY A 122 -26.24 -0.40 -4.61
N GLY A 123 -25.58 -1.49 -5.02
CA GLY A 123 -26.21 -2.64 -5.70
C GLY A 123 -26.43 -3.88 -4.83
N THR A 124 -25.92 -3.90 -3.60
CA THR A 124 -25.90 -5.11 -2.77
C THR A 124 -27.00 -5.11 -1.70
N ALA A 125 -27.87 -6.12 -1.71
CA ALA A 125 -28.95 -6.25 -0.71
C ALA A 125 -28.56 -7.04 0.55
N GLN A 126 -27.55 -7.91 0.47
CA GLN A 126 -27.17 -8.79 1.57
C GLN A 126 -26.29 -8.06 2.59
N ALA A 127 -26.74 -8.03 3.85
CA ALA A 127 -26.09 -7.28 4.93
C ALA A 127 -24.64 -7.72 5.18
N GLU A 128 -24.33 -9.01 5.07
CA GLU A 128 -22.98 -9.52 5.29
C GLU A 128 -22.02 -9.13 4.16
N HIS A 129 -22.46 -9.20 2.91
CA HIS A 129 -21.68 -8.74 1.76
C HIS A 129 -21.38 -7.24 1.86
N LEU A 130 -22.38 -6.42 2.18
CA LEU A 130 -22.20 -4.99 2.43
C LEU A 130 -21.18 -4.72 3.54
N ARG A 131 -21.24 -5.47 4.65
CA ARG A 131 -20.29 -5.35 5.76
C ARG A 131 -18.86 -5.65 5.30
N LEU A 132 -18.65 -6.71 4.53
CA LEU A 132 -17.32 -7.08 4.04
C LEU A 132 -16.78 -6.04 3.03
N ILE A 133 -17.61 -5.54 2.12
CA ILE A 133 -17.23 -4.44 1.20
C ILE A 133 -16.79 -3.21 2.00
N GLN A 134 -17.58 -2.80 3.00
CA GLN A 134 -17.26 -1.60 3.80
C GLN A 134 -15.95 -1.76 4.58
N VAL A 135 -15.72 -2.94 5.17
CA VAL A 135 -14.47 -3.22 5.88
C VAL A 135 -13.29 -3.23 4.89
N LEU A 136 -13.43 -3.91 3.74
CA LEU A 136 -12.40 -3.93 2.71
C LEU A 136 -12.06 -2.51 2.26
N ARG A 137 -13.07 -1.72 1.91
CA ARG A 137 -12.91 -0.33 1.51
C ARG A 137 -12.16 0.49 2.56
N SER A 138 -12.53 0.37 3.84
CA SER A 138 -11.83 1.08 4.92
C SER A 138 -10.36 0.65 5.04
N LEU A 139 -10.06 -0.63 4.85
CA LEU A 139 -8.69 -1.15 4.87
C LEU A 139 -7.88 -0.62 3.69
N LEU A 140 -8.46 -0.59 2.49
CA LEU A 140 -7.82 -0.05 1.30
C LEU A 140 -7.59 1.47 1.42
N MET A 141 -8.54 2.23 1.97
CA MET A 141 -8.36 3.66 2.27
C MET A 141 -7.23 3.91 3.27
N GLY A 142 -7.11 3.08 4.31
CA GLY A 142 -5.97 3.14 5.22
C GLY A 142 -4.66 2.87 4.48
N THR A 143 -4.63 1.80 3.67
CA THR A 143 -3.48 1.39 2.86
C THR A 143 -3.01 2.50 1.93
N ARG A 144 -3.96 3.15 1.25
CA ARG A 144 -3.76 4.30 0.37
C ARG A 144 -2.94 5.39 1.04
N SER A 145 -3.24 5.75 2.30
CA SER A 145 -2.48 6.79 3.02
C SER A 145 -1.01 6.42 3.19
N THR A 146 -0.70 5.16 3.48
CA THR A 146 0.70 4.70 3.63
C THR A 146 1.41 4.64 2.29
N VAL A 147 0.74 4.15 1.25
CA VAL A 147 1.28 4.11 -0.12
C VAL A 147 1.54 5.53 -0.66
N ASP A 148 0.65 6.48 -0.35
CA ASP A 148 0.82 7.89 -0.71
C ASP A 148 2.09 8.48 -0.08
N ARG A 149 2.36 8.19 1.20
CA ARG A 149 3.63 8.58 1.86
C ARG A 149 4.84 7.96 1.15
N LEU A 150 4.80 6.67 0.83
CA LEU A 150 5.89 5.98 0.11
C LEU A 150 6.10 6.56 -1.31
N SER A 151 5.04 7.06 -1.94
CA SER A 151 5.11 7.65 -3.28
C SER A 151 5.68 9.08 -3.31
N THR A 152 5.69 9.77 -2.17
CA THR A 152 6.08 11.17 -2.04
C THR A 152 7.39 11.38 -1.27
N ALA A 153 7.94 10.32 -0.67
CA ALA A 153 9.09 10.36 0.24
C ALA A 153 10.45 10.84 -0.35
N GLN A 154 10.51 11.52 -1.51
CA GLN A 154 11.78 11.97 -2.11
C GLN A 154 11.71 13.28 -2.92
N SER A 155 10.90 14.25 -2.51
CA SER A 155 10.84 15.55 -3.21
C SER A 155 11.50 16.70 -2.43
N GLU A 156 12.77 16.58 -2.02
CA GLU A 156 13.66 17.75 -1.89
C GLU A 156 15.13 17.37 -2.16
N PRO A 157 15.64 17.57 -3.38
CA PRO A 157 17.02 18.04 -3.50
C PRO A 157 17.00 19.51 -3.08
N GLY A 158 17.38 19.81 -1.84
CA GLY A 158 17.58 21.19 -1.39
C GLY A 158 18.59 21.92 -2.29
N PRO A 159 18.41 23.25 -2.50
CA PRO A 159 19.25 24.05 -3.39
C PRO A 159 20.73 24.10 -2.98
#